data_AF-A0AAZ1WYJ9-F1
#
_entry.id   AF-A0AAZ1WYJ9-F1
#
_cell.length_a   1.000
_cell.length_b   1.000
_cell.length_c   1.000
_cell.angle_alpha   90.00
_cell.angle_beta   90.00
_cell.angle_gamma   90.00
#
_symmetry.space_group_name_H-M   'P 1'
#
loop_
_entity.id
_entity.type
_entity.pdbx_description
1 polymer ?
#
loop_
_entity_poly.entity_id
_entity_poly.type
_entity_poly.pdbx_seq_one_letter_code
_entity_poly.pdbx_strand_id
1 'polypeptide(L)'
;MSSLHVFVCLLGLVVLCHSQCFFEELEVKDPNNPPKGCVDKDGKLHDFDSAWVRDCMDCSCTREGLSCCSKIPDANTVDVPEECELVVNEKACSVKVVMKSDNEKECSPV
;
A
#
# COMPACT_ATOMS: atom_id res chain seq x y z
N MET A 1 -26.47 -14.75 27.41
CA MET A 1 -25.24 -15.14 26.68
C MET A 1 -25.31 -14.98 25.16
N SER A 2 -26.47 -15.09 24.50
CA SER A 2 -26.55 -14.92 23.03
C SER A 2 -26.23 -13.51 22.51
N SER A 3 -26.59 -12.46 23.27
CA SER A 3 -26.31 -11.07 22.87
C SER A 3 -24.81 -10.71 22.89
N LEU A 4 -24.03 -11.31 23.80
CA LEU A 4 -22.57 -11.10 23.87
C LEU A 4 -21.84 -11.77 22.69
N HIS A 5 -22.29 -12.95 22.29
CA HIS A 5 -21.76 -13.65 21.11
C HIS A 5 -22.03 -12.90 19.79
N VAL A 6 -23.21 -12.30 19.64
CA VAL A 6 -23.54 -11.50 18.45
C VAL A 6 -22.64 -10.26 18.35
N PHE A 7 -22.32 -9.63 19.48
CA PHE A 7 -21.44 -8.46 19.52
C PHE A 7 -19.98 -8.81 19.18
N VAL A 8 -19.49 -9.96 19.65
CA VAL A 8 -18.14 -10.46 19.33
C VAL A 8 -18.00 -10.81 17.85
N CYS A 9 -19.04 -11.38 17.22
CA CYS A 9 -19.02 -11.68 15.79
C CYS A 9 -19.00 -10.42 14.91
N LEU A 10 -19.67 -9.33 15.32
CA LEU A 10 -19.67 -8.05 14.59
C LEU A 10 -18.32 -7.33 14.68
N LEU A 11 -17.62 -7.41 15.82
CA LEU A 11 -16.31 -6.79 16.01
C LEU A 11 -15.18 -7.57 15.32
N GLY A 12 -15.33 -8.89 15.14
CA GLY A 12 -14.36 -9.73 14.41
C GLY A 12 -14.37 -9.55 12.90
N LEU A 13 -15.39 -8.92 12.31
CA LEU A 13 -15.46 -8.62 10.87
C LEU A 13 -14.65 -7.37 10.49
N VAL A 14 -14.24 -6.56 11.46
CA VAL A 14 -13.33 -5.43 11.26
C VAL A 14 -11.89 -5.94 11.30
N VAL A 15 -11.60 -7.05 10.62
CA VAL A 15 -10.22 -7.39 10.28
C VAL A 15 -9.77 -6.28 9.34
N LEU A 16 -9.00 -5.34 9.89
CA LEU A 16 -8.31 -4.31 9.15
C LEU A 16 -7.53 -5.00 8.04
N CYS A 17 -8.05 -4.90 6.81
CA CYS A 17 -7.28 -5.23 5.64
C CYS A 17 -6.19 -4.16 5.57
N HIS A 18 -5.04 -4.43 6.17
CA HIS A 18 -3.84 -3.60 6.08
C HIS A 18 -3.23 -3.76 4.69
N SER A 19 -4.03 -3.52 3.63
CA SER A 19 -3.45 -3.34 2.31
C SER A 19 -2.63 -2.05 2.35
N GLN A 20 -1.35 -2.12 2.02
CA GLN A 20 -0.51 -0.93 1.85
C GLN A 20 -0.85 -0.16 0.55
N CYS A 21 -2.05 -0.39 0.03
CA CYS A 21 -2.61 0.22 -1.13
C CYS A 21 -3.88 0.97 -0.75
N PHE A 22 -4.13 2.08 -1.43
CA PHE A 22 -5.43 2.72 -1.43
C PHE A 22 -5.92 2.89 -2.86
N PHE A 23 -7.24 2.98 -2.98
CA PHE A 23 -7.92 3.31 -4.21
C PHE A 23 -8.90 4.44 -3.93
N GLU A 24 -8.82 5.49 -4.73
CA GLU A 24 -9.74 6.63 -4.72
C GLU A 24 -10.51 6.64 -6.03
N GLU A 25 -11.82 6.41 -5.95
CA GLU A 25 -12.70 6.35 -7.12
C GLU A 25 -12.80 7.72 -7.80
N LEU A 26 -12.88 7.72 -9.13
CA LEU A 26 -13.02 8.93 -9.90
C LEU A 26 -14.42 9.56 -9.75
N GLU A 27 -14.50 10.69 -9.07
CA GLU A 27 -15.77 11.42 -8.91
C GLU A 27 -16.11 12.29 -10.12
N VAL A 28 -17.20 11.98 -10.83
CA VAL A 28 -17.78 12.83 -11.89
C VAL A 28 -18.82 13.78 -11.28
N LYS A 29 -18.39 14.98 -10.88
CA LYS A 29 -19.28 16.00 -10.28
C LYS A 29 -20.16 16.73 -11.28
N ASP A 30 -19.64 16.96 -12.48
CA ASP A 30 -20.36 17.61 -13.59
C ASP A 30 -20.24 16.75 -14.86
N PRO A 31 -21.35 16.14 -15.34
CA PRO A 31 -21.34 15.35 -16.56
C PRO A 31 -20.90 16.13 -17.82
N ASN A 32 -21.03 17.46 -17.83
CA ASN A 32 -20.63 18.30 -18.97
C ASN A 32 -19.14 18.65 -18.95
N ASN A 33 -18.47 18.45 -17.81
CA ASN A 33 -17.05 18.71 -17.62
C ASN A 33 -16.41 17.52 -16.88
N PRO A 34 -16.30 16.36 -17.53
CA PRO A 34 -15.75 15.17 -16.90
C PRO A 34 -14.27 15.39 -16.51
N PRO A 35 -13.80 14.71 -15.45
CA PRO A 35 -12.38 14.72 -15.11
C PRO A 35 -11.51 14.30 -16.30
N LYS A 36 -10.34 14.93 -16.42
CA LYS A 36 -9.36 14.62 -17.46
C LYS A 36 -8.26 13.66 -16.97
N GLY A 37 -8.32 13.30 -15.69
CA GLY A 37 -7.31 12.52 -15.00
C GLY A 37 -7.57 12.49 -13.50
N CYS A 38 -6.56 12.11 -12.73
CA CYS A 38 -6.61 11.99 -11.28
C CYS A 38 -5.80 13.11 -10.64
N VAL A 39 -6.29 13.65 -9.53
CA VAL A 39 -5.57 14.65 -8.73
C VAL A 39 -4.93 13.95 -7.55
N ASP A 40 -3.62 14.08 -7.38
CA ASP A 40 -2.94 13.50 -6.23
C ASP A 40 -3.08 14.38 -4.96
N LYS A 41 -2.57 13.90 -3.82
CA LYS A 41 -2.65 14.64 -2.54
C LYS A 41 -1.94 16.00 -2.55
N ASP A 42 -1.04 16.23 -3.52
CA ASP A 42 -0.31 17.49 -3.68
C ASP A 42 -1.06 18.46 -4.63
N GLY A 43 -2.25 18.05 -5.11
CA GLY A 43 -3.09 18.83 -6.02
C GLY A 43 -2.65 18.75 -7.48
N LYS A 44 -1.71 17.87 -7.83
CA LYS A 44 -1.22 17.71 -9.20
C LYS A 44 -2.16 16.81 -9.98
N LEU A 45 -2.57 17.28 -11.16
CA LEU A 45 -3.31 16.48 -12.13
C LEU A 45 -2.35 15.55 -12.88
N HIS A 46 -2.69 14.27 -12.93
CA HIS A 46 -2.04 13.25 -13.75
C HIS A 46 -3.04 12.73 -14.77
N ASP A 47 -2.61 12.60 -16.02
CA ASP A 47 -3.46 12.13 -17.11
C ASP A 47 -3.93 10.69 -16.87
N PHE A 48 -5.05 10.30 -17.46
CA PHE A 48 -5.44 8.90 -17.49
C PHE A 48 -4.36 8.03 -18.14
N ASP A 49 -4.28 6.78 -17.69
CA ASP A 49 -3.31 5.77 -18.13
C ASP A 49 -1.85 6.13 -17.79
N SER A 50 -1.64 7.11 -16.91
CA SER A 50 -0.33 7.46 -16.38
C SER A 50 0.02 6.66 -15.12
N ALA A 51 1.32 6.48 -14.88
CA ALA A 51 1.87 5.89 -13.68
C ALA A 51 3.09 6.67 -13.20
N TRP A 52 3.26 6.78 -11.88
CA TRP A 52 4.38 7.49 -11.28
C TRP A 52 4.71 6.93 -9.89
N VAL A 53 5.91 7.24 -9.41
CA VAL A 53 6.33 6.91 -8.04
C VAL A 53 6.31 8.16 -7.19
N ARG A 54 5.74 8.06 -5.99
CA ARG A 54 5.70 9.15 -5.02
C ARG A 54 5.67 8.60 -3.60
N ASP A 55 6.50 9.14 -2.71
CA ASP A 55 6.57 8.72 -1.30
C ASP A 55 6.68 7.20 -1.13
N CYS A 56 7.52 6.57 -1.95
CA CYS A 56 7.66 5.11 -2.03
C CYS A 56 6.37 4.36 -2.34
N MET A 57 5.44 4.99 -3.06
CA MET A 57 4.25 4.34 -3.60
C MET A 57 4.32 4.32 -5.12
N ASP A 58 3.99 3.18 -5.72
CA ASP A 58 3.62 3.09 -7.13
C ASP A 58 2.17 3.54 -7.26
N CYS A 59 1.96 4.62 -7.99
CA CYS A 59 0.65 5.17 -8.30
C CYS A 59 0.31 4.99 -9.77
N SER A 60 -0.97 4.75 -10.05
CA SER A 60 -1.54 4.75 -11.39
C SER A 60 -2.89 5.46 -11.41
N CYS A 61 -3.14 6.21 -12.46
CA CYS A 61 -4.43 6.85 -12.71
C CYS A 61 -5.14 6.13 -13.85
N THR A 62 -6.29 5.51 -13.56
CA THR A 62 -7.16 4.91 -14.57
C THR A 62 -8.46 5.71 -14.68
N ARG A 63 -9.34 5.29 -15.60
CA ARG A 63 -10.70 5.84 -15.68
C ARG A 63 -11.59 5.46 -14.50
N GLU A 64 -11.18 4.46 -13.72
CA GLU A 64 -11.90 4.07 -12.51
C GLU A 64 -11.48 4.93 -11.31
N GLY A 65 -10.22 5.38 -11.27
CA GLY A 65 -9.70 6.15 -10.15
C GLY A 65 -8.19 6.17 -10.03
N LEU A 66 -7.72 6.70 -8.90
CA LEU A 66 -6.33 6.71 -8.47
C LEU A 66 -6.05 5.50 -7.60
N SER A 67 -5.13 4.64 -8.02
CA SER A 67 -4.59 3.55 -7.22
C SER A 67 -3.16 3.87 -6.81
N CYS A 68 -2.81 3.69 -5.55
CA CYS A 68 -1.42 3.81 -5.09
C CYS A 68 -1.10 2.68 -4.11
N CYS A 69 0.05 2.03 -4.29
CA CYS A 69 0.53 0.92 -3.45
C CYS A 69 1.94 1.19 -2.95
N SER A 70 2.22 0.93 -1.68
CA SER A 70 3.58 0.96 -1.12
C SER A 70 4.51 0.01 -1.87
N LYS A 71 5.71 0.49 -2.18
CA LYS A 71 6.86 -0.31 -2.62
C LYS A 71 7.54 -1.04 -1.47
N ILE A 72 7.33 -0.57 -0.25
CA ILE A 72 7.89 -1.16 0.96
C ILE A 72 6.87 -2.16 1.48
N PRO A 73 7.15 -3.48 1.48
CA PRO A 73 6.24 -4.47 2.04
C PRO A 73 5.99 -4.24 3.53
N ASP A 74 4.80 -4.63 4.00
CA ASP A 74 4.48 -4.65 5.42
C ASP A 74 5.27 -5.78 6.08
N ALA A 75 5.93 -5.48 7.19
CA ALA A 75 6.74 -6.47 7.92
C ALA A 75 5.92 -7.69 8.37
N ASN A 76 4.60 -7.56 8.51
CA ASN A 76 3.70 -8.65 8.89
C ASN A 76 3.21 -9.47 7.68
N THR A 77 3.52 -9.05 6.45
CA THR A 77 3.11 -9.73 5.21
C THR A 77 4.23 -10.52 4.54
N VAL A 78 5.48 -10.29 4.98
CA VAL A 78 6.65 -11.00 4.47
C VAL A 78 7.13 -11.97 5.53
N ASP A 79 7.20 -13.25 5.19
CA ASP A 79 7.82 -14.25 6.04
C ASP A 79 9.34 -14.01 6.07
N VAL A 80 9.83 -13.49 7.19
CA VAL A 80 11.25 -13.26 7.43
C VAL A 80 11.73 -14.28 8.46
N PRO A 81 12.77 -15.08 8.17
CA PRO A 81 13.36 -16.01 9.14
C PRO A 81 13.76 -15.31 10.43
N GLU A 82 13.74 -16.02 11.57
CA GLU A 82 14.05 -15.41 12.88
C GLU A 82 15.46 -14.81 12.94
N GLU A 83 16.41 -15.38 12.21
CA GLU A 83 17.79 -14.92 12.11
C GLU A 83 17.95 -13.68 11.20
N CYS A 84 16.88 -13.24 10.54
CA CYS A 84 16.90 -12.19 9.54
C CYS A 84 16.01 -11.00 9.91
N GLU A 85 16.31 -9.85 9.32
CA GLU A 85 15.55 -8.62 9.47
C GLU A 85 15.39 -7.86 8.15
N LEU A 86 14.30 -7.09 8.05
CA LEU A 86 14.02 -6.20 6.93
C LEU A 86 14.67 -4.84 7.20
N VAL A 87 15.60 -4.44 6.34
CA VAL A 87 16.20 -3.11 6.35
C VAL A 87 15.56 -2.28 5.24
N VAL A 88 14.80 -1.27 5.66
CA VAL A 88 14.12 -0.33 4.76
C VAL A 88 15.02 0.86 4.47
N ASN A 89 15.25 1.16 3.19
CA ASN A 89 15.83 2.41 2.75
C ASN A 89 14.74 3.28 2.12
N GLU A 90 14.19 4.19 2.93
CA GLU A 90 13.10 5.08 2.52
C GLU A 90 13.52 6.04 1.39
N LYS A 91 14.79 6.46 1.34
CA LYS A 91 15.28 7.36 0.29
C LYS A 91 15.33 6.68 -1.07
N ALA A 92 15.70 5.41 -1.09
CA ALA A 92 15.75 4.60 -2.31
C ALA A 92 14.45 3.84 -2.59
N CYS A 93 13.47 3.92 -1.68
CA CYS A 93 12.24 3.13 -1.71
C CYS A 93 12.51 1.63 -1.92
N SER A 94 13.52 1.10 -1.22
CA SER A 94 13.99 -0.27 -1.38
C SER A 94 14.05 -1.00 -0.04
N VAL A 95 13.81 -2.31 -0.06
CA VAL A 95 13.94 -3.17 1.11
C VAL A 95 14.98 -4.24 0.85
N LYS A 96 15.79 -4.54 1.87
CA LYS A 96 16.71 -5.67 1.89
C LYS A 96 16.36 -6.59 3.05
N VAL A 97 16.51 -7.90 2.85
CA VAL A 97 16.46 -8.88 3.92
C VAL A 97 17.91 -9.28 4.23
N VAL A 98 18.34 -9.06 5.46
CA VAL A 98 19.74 -9.28 5.88
C VAL A 98 19.79 -10.07 7.17
N MET A 99 20.95 -10.66 7.48
CA MET A 99 21.12 -11.38 8.74
C MET A 99 21.24 -10.41 9.91
N LYS A 100 20.52 -10.68 11.00
CA LYS A 100 20.63 -9.91 12.26
C LYS A 100 22.04 -9.92 12.84
N SER A 101 22.79 -10.99 12.59
CA SER A 101 24.18 -11.14 13.05
C SER A 101 25.18 -10.35 12.21
N ASP A 102 24.83 -10.03 10.96
CA ASP A 102 25.70 -9.34 9.99
C ASP A 102 24.85 -8.70 8.87
N ASN A 103 24.61 -7.39 9.00
CA ASN A 103 23.76 -6.61 8.10
C ASN A 103 24.32 -6.42 6.69
N GLU A 104 25.56 -6.83 6.42
CA GLU A 104 26.13 -6.84 5.06
C GLU A 104 25.79 -8.11 4.28
N LYS A 105 25.37 -9.18 4.96
CA LYS A 105 25.02 -10.46 4.35
C LYS A 105 23.53 -10.50 4.03
N GLU A 106 23.21 -10.67 2.75
CA GLU A 106 21.85 -10.96 2.32
C GLU A 106 21.36 -12.28 2.96
N CYS A 107 20.15 -12.22 3.48
CA CYS A 107 19.44 -13.39 3.95
C CYS A 107 18.78 -14.06 2.76
N SER A 108 19.35 -15.16 2.27
CA SER A 108 18.67 -16.01 1.28
C SER A 108 17.69 -16.92 2.01
N PRO A 109 16.41 -16.99 1.61
CA PRO A 109 15.54 -18.06 2.06
C PRO A 109 16.14 -19.37 1.52
N VAL A 110 16.44 -20.31 2.43
CA VAL A 110 16.83 -21.69 2.08
C VAL A 110 15.59 -22.48 1.70
#